data_AF-A0AAV1V4V9-F1
#
_entry.id   AF-A0AAV1V4V9-F1
#
_cell.length_a   1.000
_cell.length_b   1.000
_cell.length_c   1.000
_cell.angle_alpha   90.00
_cell.angle_beta   90.00
_cell.angle_gamma   90.00
#
_symmetry.space_group_name_H-M   'P 1'
#
loop_
_entity.id
_entity.type
_entity.pdbx_description
1 polymer ?
#
loop_
_entity_poly.entity_id
_entity_poly.type
_entity_poly.pdbx_seq_one_letter_code
_entity_poly.pdbx_strand_id
1 'polypeptide(L)'
;MDEQLLNCVFRFKHKAPSDNQEAATCVALATYVAAFIADLQPTEAYELPCGRVEPLADDRVVPASAFAAHEVQVLKKVGECLVRASPRRGAKSGIGDVWCDPWLPKYGCAVQRTQLNAVTVRIEVVFADGWEQTLHFVPSGECIHSAVATTHHVVHCADLDMELAVKFSVAFDSELRNAQTSKGSKRSAARNELGHQKTPQFIAAVVRRAVTLLTKEANSVGIAPRGGTTDVGLHTGGQARDTCWAIVQAVIECNLCCGPGLFRKTMIAMKLKLLYAAVTNAKSTFICIGVKGGCALVDDLFYMLQVIIIGTAELVKCGYKVSMLE
;
A
#
# COMPACT_ATOMS: atom_id res chain seq x y z
N MET A 1 -14.58 -10.30 -14.33
CA MET A 1 -13.74 -9.34 -13.58
C MET A 1 -13.86 -9.68 -12.12
N ASP A 2 -12.76 -9.58 -11.38
CA ASP A 2 -12.71 -9.99 -9.98
C ASP A 2 -13.41 -8.96 -9.08
N GLU A 3 -14.59 -9.31 -8.58
CA GLU A 3 -15.37 -8.47 -7.66
C GLU A 3 -14.59 -8.19 -6.36
N GLN A 4 -13.70 -9.10 -5.95
CA GLN A 4 -12.85 -8.90 -4.77
C GLN A 4 -11.84 -7.78 -5.00
N LEU A 5 -11.24 -7.70 -6.19
CA LEU A 5 -10.33 -6.61 -6.55
C LEU A 5 -11.06 -5.26 -6.51
N LEU A 6 -12.27 -5.19 -7.05
CA LEU A 6 -13.07 -3.97 -6.99
C LEU A 6 -13.38 -3.57 -5.55
N ASN A 7 -13.74 -4.52 -4.68
CA ASN A 7 -14.06 -4.25 -3.28
C ASN A 7 -12.83 -3.93 -2.41
N CYS A 8 -11.62 -4.27 -2.87
CA CYS A 8 -10.37 -3.83 -2.25
C CYS A 8 -10.00 -2.39 -2.67
N VAL A 9 -10.19 -2.03 -3.95
CA VAL A 9 -9.75 -0.74 -4.49
C VAL A 9 -10.79 0.37 -4.29
N PHE A 10 -12.07 0.01 -4.38
CA PHE A 10 -13.20 0.92 -4.19
C PHE A 10 -13.92 0.61 -2.89
N ARG A 11 -14.32 1.68 -2.20
CA ARG A 11 -15.12 1.60 -0.98
C ARG A 11 -16.56 1.92 -1.29
N PHE A 12 -17.33 0.95 -1.73
CA PHE A 12 -18.72 1.15 -2.12
C PHE A 12 -19.58 1.63 -0.94
N LYS A 13 -20.57 2.47 -1.23
CA LYS A 13 -21.54 2.95 -0.24
C LYS A 13 -22.43 1.83 0.31
N HIS A 14 -22.77 0.89 -0.57
CA HIS A 14 -23.74 -0.17 -0.34
C HIS A 14 -23.12 -1.58 -0.28
N LYS A 15 -21.79 -1.68 -0.07
CA LYS A 15 -21.13 -2.97 0.19
C LYS A 15 -20.25 -2.87 1.44
N ALA A 16 -20.13 -3.99 2.12
CA ALA A 16 -19.14 -4.12 3.17
C ALA A 16 -17.73 -3.98 2.55
N PRO A 17 -16.84 -3.19 3.16
CA PRO A 17 -15.47 -3.11 2.70
C PRO A 17 -14.75 -4.45 2.90
N SER A 18 -13.63 -4.62 2.21
CA SER A 18 -12.75 -5.76 2.40
C SER A 18 -12.24 -5.82 3.85
N ASP A 19 -12.43 -6.96 4.52
CA ASP A 19 -11.85 -7.26 5.83
C ASP A 19 -10.60 -8.15 5.70
N ASN A 20 -10.10 -8.31 4.48
CA ASN A 20 -9.02 -9.22 4.17
C ASN A 20 -7.69 -8.70 4.75
N GLN A 21 -7.02 -9.56 5.52
CA GLN A 21 -5.69 -9.32 6.07
C GLN A 21 -4.71 -10.44 5.72
N GLU A 22 -4.84 -11.03 4.53
CA GLU A 22 -3.95 -12.08 4.03
C GLU A 22 -2.86 -11.50 3.12
N ALA A 23 -1.63 -11.96 3.32
CA ALA A 23 -0.48 -11.48 2.54
C ALA A 23 -0.64 -11.73 1.03
N ALA A 24 -1.32 -12.82 0.65
CA ALA A 24 -1.63 -13.14 -0.74
C ALA A 24 -2.45 -12.04 -1.43
N THR A 25 -3.34 -11.36 -0.70
CA THR A 25 -4.14 -10.26 -1.24
C THR A 25 -3.28 -9.02 -1.48
N CYS A 26 -2.34 -8.70 -0.58
CA CYS A 26 -1.35 -7.65 -0.85
C CYS A 26 -0.54 -7.95 -2.12
N VAL A 27 -0.07 -9.20 -2.27
CA VAL A 27 0.69 -9.62 -3.46
C VAL A 27 -0.15 -9.52 -4.73
N ALA A 28 -1.41 -9.94 -4.71
CA ALA A 28 -2.32 -9.83 -5.85
C ALA A 28 -2.57 -8.37 -6.25
N LEU A 29 -2.81 -7.49 -5.26
CA LEU A 29 -2.99 -6.05 -5.47
C LEU A 29 -1.72 -5.40 -6.02
N ALA A 30 -0.56 -5.70 -5.44
CA ALA A 30 0.74 -5.22 -5.90
C ALA A 30 1.03 -5.67 -7.34
N THR A 31 0.73 -6.92 -7.68
CA THR A 31 0.87 -7.47 -9.03
C THR A 31 -0.06 -6.77 -10.02
N TYR A 32 -1.31 -6.52 -9.63
CA TYR A 32 -2.27 -5.79 -10.45
C TYR A 32 -1.79 -4.37 -10.77
N VAL A 33 -1.30 -3.64 -9.76
CA VAL A 33 -0.75 -2.30 -9.94
C VAL A 33 0.50 -2.33 -10.83
N ALA A 34 1.41 -3.27 -10.61
CA ALA A 34 2.61 -3.41 -11.42
C ALA A 34 2.29 -3.70 -12.90
N ALA A 35 1.31 -4.57 -13.16
CA ALA A 35 0.82 -4.84 -14.52
C ALA A 35 0.19 -3.58 -15.15
N PHE A 36 -0.62 -2.84 -14.40
CA PHE A 36 -1.17 -1.56 -14.86
C PHE A 36 -0.06 -0.56 -15.23
N ILE A 37 0.97 -0.43 -14.38
CA ILE A 37 2.13 0.45 -14.62
C ILE A 37 2.93 0.01 -15.84
N ALA A 38 3.11 -1.30 -16.05
CA ALA A 38 3.85 -1.84 -17.19
C ALA A 38 3.19 -1.47 -18.53
N ASP A 39 1.85 -1.41 -18.57
CA ASP A 39 1.08 -1.04 -19.75
C ASP A 39 1.16 0.47 -20.08
N LEU A 40 1.59 1.33 -19.13
CA LEU A 40 1.61 2.78 -19.33
C LEU A 40 2.59 3.17 -20.45
N GLN A 41 2.07 3.94 -21.40
CA GLN A 41 2.85 4.54 -22.48
C GLN A 41 3.07 6.03 -22.19
N PRO A 42 4.30 6.53 -22.38
CA PRO A 42 4.57 7.94 -22.24
C PRO A 42 3.97 8.71 -23.43
N THR A 43 3.43 9.89 -23.15
CA THR A 43 3.02 10.82 -24.21
C THR A 43 4.24 11.63 -24.65
N GLU A 44 4.44 11.79 -25.96
CA GLU A 44 5.57 12.52 -26.58
C GLU A 44 5.54 14.04 -26.34
N ALA A 45 4.63 14.53 -25.50
CA ALA A 45 4.63 15.93 -25.10
C ALA A 45 5.90 16.19 -24.28
N TYR A 46 6.80 17.03 -24.84
CA TYR A 46 8.02 17.67 -24.33
C TYR A 46 8.44 17.30 -22.91
N GLU A 47 9.75 17.12 -22.65
CA GLU A 47 10.34 16.80 -21.33
C GLU A 47 9.76 17.64 -20.17
N LEU A 48 8.63 17.19 -19.63
CA LEU A 48 7.92 17.91 -18.59
C LEU A 48 8.44 17.42 -17.24
N PRO A 49 8.98 18.31 -16.40
CA PRO A 49 9.52 17.94 -15.11
C PRO A 49 8.41 17.40 -14.20
N CYS A 50 8.76 16.39 -13.40
CA CYS A 50 7.85 15.73 -12.46
C CYS A 50 7.54 16.58 -11.22
N GLY A 51 8.11 17.77 -11.10
CA GLY A 51 8.08 18.68 -9.95
C GLY A 51 7.46 20.01 -10.34
N ARG A 52 7.00 20.80 -9.36
CA ARG A 52 6.96 22.25 -9.60
C ARG A 52 8.42 22.71 -9.70
N VAL A 53 8.84 23.23 -10.84
CA VAL A 53 10.18 23.81 -11.01
C VAL A 53 10.24 25.15 -10.29
N GLU A 54 9.14 25.91 -10.34
CA GLU A 54 8.92 27.10 -9.54
C GLU A 54 7.89 26.85 -8.43
N PRO A 55 8.24 27.00 -7.14
CA PRO A 55 7.33 26.76 -6.01
C PRO A 55 6.05 27.60 -6.04
N LEU A 56 6.09 28.77 -6.71
CA LEU A 56 5.02 29.76 -6.79
C LEU A 56 4.31 29.79 -8.15
N ALA A 57 4.82 29.07 -9.16
CA ALA A 57 4.16 28.97 -10.46
C ALA A 57 3.38 27.65 -10.57
N ASP A 58 2.27 27.68 -11.30
CA ASP A 58 1.56 26.48 -11.74
C ASP A 58 2.16 25.99 -13.07
N ASP A 59 3.43 25.57 -13.01
CA ASP A 59 4.25 25.22 -14.16
C ASP A 59 4.12 23.75 -14.60
N ARG A 60 3.32 22.95 -13.89
CA ARG A 60 3.01 21.58 -14.30
C ARG A 60 1.99 21.59 -15.42
N VAL A 61 2.45 21.33 -16.64
CA VAL A 61 1.61 21.35 -17.85
C VAL A 61 1.08 19.96 -18.24
N VAL A 62 1.44 18.89 -17.52
CA VAL A 62 1.04 17.52 -17.89
C VAL A 62 -0.48 17.33 -17.71
N PRO A 63 -1.21 16.87 -18.73
CA PRO A 63 -2.63 16.53 -18.60
C PRO A 63 -2.87 15.41 -17.58
N ALA A 64 -4.02 15.42 -16.92
CA ALA A 64 -4.40 14.34 -16.00
C ALA A 64 -4.57 12.98 -16.72
N SER A 65 -4.89 13.00 -18.03
CA SER A 65 -5.11 11.82 -18.88
C SER A 65 -3.84 11.20 -19.47
N ALA A 66 -2.72 11.90 -19.45
CA ALA A 66 -1.49 11.53 -20.16
C ALA A 66 -0.31 11.46 -19.20
N PHE A 67 0.63 10.53 -19.36
CA PHE A 67 1.82 10.44 -18.50
C PHE A 67 3.07 10.93 -19.24
N ALA A 68 3.88 11.78 -18.60
CA ALA A 68 5.17 12.19 -19.14
C ALA A 68 6.19 11.03 -19.11
N ALA A 69 7.20 11.06 -19.97
CA ALA A 69 8.23 10.01 -20.04
C ALA A 69 8.91 9.74 -18.69
N HIS A 70 9.26 10.79 -17.95
CA HIS A 70 9.83 10.68 -16.62
C HIS A 70 8.83 10.08 -15.61
N GLU A 71 7.55 10.48 -15.63
CA GLU A 71 6.52 9.91 -14.75
C GLU A 71 6.41 8.39 -14.97
N VAL A 72 6.36 7.94 -16.23
CA VAL A 72 6.33 6.52 -16.58
C VAL A 72 7.60 5.81 -16.12
N GLN A 73 8.78 6.41 -16.28
CA GLN A 73 10.04 5.82 -15.83
C GLN A 73 10.07 5.61 -14.30
N VAL A 74 9.65 6.62 -13.53
CA VAL A 74 9.56 6.52 -12.07
C VAL A 74 8.53 5.47 -11.67
N LEU A 75 7.34 5.48 -12.30
CA LEU A 75 6.31 4.49 -12.02
C LEU A 75 6.79 3.07 -12.31
N LYS A 76 7.49 2.83 -13.42
CA LYS A 76 8.04 1.52 -13.76
C LYS A 76 9.00 1.00 -12.69
N LYS A 77 9.86 1.85 -12.11
CA LYS A 77 10.71 1.48 -10.96
C LYS A 77 9.89 1.07 -9.74
N VAL A 78 8.80 1.79 -9.45
CA VAL A 78 7.86 1.42 -8.36
C VAL A 78 7.14 0.11 -8.67
N GLY A 79 6.68 -0.08 -9.91
CA GLY A 79 6.06 -1.32 -10.37
C GLY A 79 6.98 -2.52 -10.20
N GLU A 80 8.27 -2.37 -10.52
CA GLU A 80 9.29 -3.39 -10.25
C GLU A 80 9.43 -3.66 -8.75
N CYS A 81 9.53 -2.62 -7.90
CA CYS A 81 9.62 -2.77 -6.44
C CYS A 81 8.48 -3.61 -5.85
N LEU A 82 7.26 -3.42 -6.35
CA LEU A 82 6.05 -4.10 -5.86
C LEU A 82 6.08 -5.62 -6.07
N VAL A 83 6.70 -6.09 -7.15
CA VAL A 83 6.71 -7.52 -7.54
C VAL A 83 8.08 -8.17 -7.45
N ARG A 84 9.12 -7.39 -7.15
CA ARG A 84 10.49 -7.90 -7.05
C ARG A 84 10.60 -8.86 -5.88
N ALA A 85 10.99 -10.09 -6.20
CA ALA A 85 11.32 -11.08 -5.18
C ALA A 85 12.58 -10.67 -4.42
N SER A 86 12.67 -11.06 -3.14
CA SER A 86 13.89 -10.87 -2.37
C SER A 86 15.07 -11.55 -3.08
N PRO A 87 16.23 -10.88 -3.20
CA PRO A 87 17.41 -11.45 -3.85
C PRO A 87 17.77 -12.77 -3.20
N ARG A 88 17.81 -13.84 -4.00
CA ARG A 88 18.37 -15.13 -3.55
C ARG A 88 19.90 -15.00 -3.51
N ARG A 89 20.54 -15.84 -2.70
CA ARG A 89 22.02 -15.90 -2.61
C ARG A 89 22.62 -16.01 -4.03
N GLY A 90 23.37 -15.00 -4.46
CA GLY A 90 24.01 -14.94 -5.78
C GLY A 90 23.23 -14.20 -6.89
N ALA A 91 22.02 -13.69 -6.62
CA ALA A 91 21.30 -12.82 -7.56
C ALA A 91 21.96 -11.43 -7.60
N LYS A 92 22.14 -10.86 -8.80
CA LYS A 92 22.65 -9.50 -8.97
C LYS A 92 21.54 -8.50 -8.64
N SER A 93 21.65 -7.81 -7.51
CA SER A 93 20.87 -6.60 -7.21
C SER A 93 21.69 -5.37 -7.56
N GLY A 94 21.08 -4.43 -8.27
CA GLY A 94 21.64 -3.12 -8.58
C GLY A 94 21.54 -2.16 -7.40
N ILE A 95 22.38 -1.12 -7.43
CA ILE A 95 22.27 0.01 -6.49
C ILE A 95 20.91 0.69 -6.69
N GLY A 96 20.20 0.96 -5.59
CA GLY A 96 18.88 1.55 -5.60
C GLY A 96 17.74 0.55 -5.79
N ASP A 97 18.04 -0.75 -5.86
CA ASP A 97 17.00 -1.78 -5.92
C ASP A 97 16.19 -1.81 -4.63
N VAL A 98 14.86 -1.72 -4.76
CA VAL A 98 13.90 -1.82 -3.66
C VAL A 98 13.04 -3.05 -3.84
N TRP A 99 12.72 -3.75 -2.75
CA TRP A 99 11.73 -4.82 -2.72
C TRP A 99 10.99 -4.88 -1.39
N CYS A 100 9.75 -5.35 -1.43
CA CYS A 100 8.89 -5.49 -0.25
C CYS A 100 8.63 -6.96 0.06
N ASP A 101 9.15 -7.42 1.21
CA ASP A 101 8.96 -8.77 1.70
C ASP A 101 9.37 -8.87 3.18
N PRO A 102 8.51 -9.38 4.09
CA PRO A 102 7.15 -9.84 3.85
C PRO A 102 6.11 -8.71 3.88
N TRP A 103 4.96 -8.97 3.25
CA TRP A 103 3.72 -8.22 3.45
C TRP A 103 3.04 -8.70 4.74
N LEU A 104 2.72 -7.77 5.65
CA LEU A 104 2.20 -8.08 6.99
C LEU A 104 0.88 -7.33 7.27
N PRO A 105 -0.18 -7.57 6.49
CA PRO A 105 -1.46 -6.87 6.66
C PRO A 105 -2.10 -7.03 8.04
N LYS A 106 -1.87 -8.15 8.74
CA LYS A 106 -2.30 -8.36 10.14
C LYS A 106 -1.61 -7.42 11.14
N TYR A 107 -0.58 -6.70 10.71
CA TYR A 107 0.16 -5.70 11.49
C TYR A 107 0.10 -4.31 10.83
N GLY A 108 -0.63 -4.15 9.73
CA GLY A 108 -0.80 -2.86 9.05
C GLY A 108 0.43 -2.38 8.28
N CYS A 109 1.38 -3.27 7.97
CA CYS A 109 2.68 -2.87 7.42
C CYS A 109 3.26 -3.84 6.38
N ALA A 110 4.34 -3.42 5.73
CA ALA A 110 5.25 -4.25 4.94
C ALA A 110 6.71 -3.95 5.33
N VAL A 111 7.58 -4.94 5.18
CA VAL A 111 9.03 -4.73 5.34
C VAL A 111 9.63 -4.41 3.98
N GLN A 112 10.20 -3.22 3.86
CA GLN A 112 10.91 -2.75 2.67
C GLN A 112 12.41 -2.91 2.86
N ARG A 113 13.09 -3.36 1.81
CA ARG A 113 14.54 -3.45 1.75
C ARG A 113 15.05 -2.68 0.55
N THR A 114 16.09 -1.88 0.76
CA THR A 114 16.68 -1.02 -0.27
C THR A 114 18.18 -1.25 -0.34
N GLN A 115 18.69 -1.65 -1.51
CA GLN A 115 20.11 -1.79 -1.77
C GLN A 115 20.75 -0.40 -1.89
N LEU A 116 21.42 0.09 -0.85
CA LEU A 116 22.00 1.44 -0.85
C LEU A 116 23.27 1.52 -1.70
N ASN A 117 24.08 0.46 -1.68
CA ASN A 117 25.34 0.35 -2.41
C ASN A 117 25.68 -1.15 -2.59
N ALA A 118 26.87 -1.50 -3.08
CA ALA A 118 27.25 -2.91 -3.31
C ALA A 118 27.29 -3.80 -2.05
N VAL A 119 27.39 -3.21 -0.86
CA VAL A 119 27.61 -3.94 0.40
C VAL A 119 26.51 -3.70 1.44
N THR A 120 25.69 -2.65 1.33
CA THR A 120 24.72 -2.25 2.36
C THR A 120 23.28 -2.34 1.86
N VAL A 121 22.42 -2.95 2.67
CA VAL A 121 20.96 -3.02 2.51
C VAL A 121 20.29 -2.31 3.68
N ARG A 122 19.47 -1.30 3.38
CA ARG A 122 18.59 -0.67 4.37
C ARG A 122 17.34 -1.50 4.58
N ILE A 123 16.90 -1.63 5.82
CA ILE A 123 15.63 -2.26 6.20
C ILE A 123 14.71 -1.22 6.85
N GLU A 124 13.52 -1.09 6.28
CA GLU A 124 12.47 -0.16 6.68
C GLU A 124 11.15 -0.89 6.89
N VAL A 125 10.30 -0.36 7.77
CA VAL A 125 8.91 -0.79 7.90
C VAL A 125 8.03 0.33 7.37
N VAL A 126 7.29 0.04 6.30
CA VAL A 126 6.31 0.95 5.68
C VAL A 126 4.93 0.55 6.18
N PHE A 127 4.13 1.50 6.66
CA PHE A 127 2.81 1.21 7.21
C PHE A 127 1.80 2.31 6.98
N ALA A 128 0.53 1.90 6.92
CA ALA A 128 -0.62 2.79 6.81
C ALA A 128 -1.11 3.19 8.22
N ASP A 129 -1.44 4.47 8.42
CA ASP A 129 -1.87 5.00 9.71
C ASP A 129 -2.91 6.13 9.55
N GLY A 130 -3.27 6.78 10.66
CA GLY A 130 -4.29 7.84 10.67
C GLY A 130 -5.68 7.27 10.36
N TRP A 131 -6.03 6.16 11.01
CA TRP A 131 -7.25 5.44 10.72
C TRP A 131 -8.49 6.22 11.18
N GLU A 132 -9.32 6.62 10.23
CA GLU A 132 -10.58 7.34 10.47
C GLU A 132 -11.80 6.44 10.26
N GLN A 133 -12.87 6.69 11.02
CA GLN A 133 -14.12 5.96 10.90
C GLN A 133 -14.85 6.32 9.60
N THR A 134 -15.40 5.32 8.92
CA THR A 134 -16.27 5.49 7.76
C THR A 134 -17.52 4.63 7.89
N LEU A 135 -18.65 5.15 7.43
CA LEU A 135 -19.96 4.49 7.50
C LEU A 135 -20.37 3.97 6.13
N HIS A 136 -20.87 2.74 6.10
CA HIS A 136 -21.43 2.09 4.91
C HIS A 136 -22.86 1.67 5.20
N PHE A 137 -23.78 1.97 4.30
CA PHE A 137 -25.19 1.64 4.46
C PHE A 137 -25.54 0.53 3.49
N VAL A 138 -25.49 -0.71 3.96
CA VAL A 138 -25.73 -1.87 3.09
C VAL A 138 -27.22 -2.04 2.77
N PRO A 139 -27.59 -2.78 1.70
CA PRO A 139 -28.97 -2.91 1.25
C PRO A 139 -29.95 -3.53 2.27
N SER A 140 -29.44 -4.20 3.31
CA SER A 140 -30.24 -4.68 4.43
C SER A 140 -30.75 -3.55 5.35
N GLY A 141 -30.25 -2.32 5.19
CA GLY A 141 -30.49 -1.20 6.09
C GLY A 141 -29.51 -1.14 7.27
N GLU A 142 -28.60 -2.12 7.38
CA GLU A 142 -27.56 -2.12 8.40
C GLU A 142 -26.48 -1.07 8.11
N CYS A 143 -26.02 -0.41 9.17
CA CYS A 143 -24.87 0.50 9.12
C CYS A 143 -23.61 -0.27 9.51
N ILE A 144 -22.71 -0.46 8.55
CA ILE A 144 -21.40 -1.07 8.76
C ILE A 144 -20.37 0.03 9.01
N HIS A 145 -19.60 -0.13 10.08
CA HIS A 145 -18.53 0.79 10.44
C HIS A 145 -17.19 0.20 10.00
N SER A 146 -16.42 0.97 9.24
CA SER A 146 -15.09 0.60 8.79
C SER A 146 -14.07 1.67 9.16
N ALA A 147 -12.79 1.38 8.92
CA ALA A 147 -11.71 2.33 9.10
C ALA A 147 -10.95 2.55 7.77
N VAL A 148 -10.59 3.80 7.47
CA VAL A 148 -9.75 4.18 6.32
C VAL A 148 -8.44 4.74 6.85
N ALA A 149 -7.30 4.27 6.34
CA ALA A 149 -6.04 4.95 6.59
C ALA A 149 -5.97 6.27 5.79
N THR A 150 -5.59 7.36 6.45
CA THR A 150 -5.47 8.68 5.82
C THR A 150 -4.04 9.07 5.51
N THR A 151 -3.07 8.37 6.10
CA THR A 151 -1.64 8.66 5.92
C THR A 151 -0.82 7.37 5.93
N HIS A 152 0.47 7.49 5.62
CA HIS A 152 1.44 6.44 5.77
C HIS A 152 2.71 6.96 6.44
N HIS A 153 3.49 6.05 7.00
CA HIS A 153 4.78 6.35 7.61
C HIS A 153 5.80 5.28 7.26
N VAL A 154 7.07 5.67 7.32
CA VAL A 154 8.22 4.79 7.14
C VAL A 154 9.09 4.87 8.38
N VAL A 155 9.45 3.72 8.94
CA VAL A 155 10.38 3.63 10.07
C VAL A 155 11.63 2.90 9.63
N HIS A 156 12.74 3.62 9.62
CA HIS A 156 14.06 3.04 9.50
C HIS A 156 14.35 2.13 10.70
N CYS A 157 14.77 0.90 10.41
CA CYS A 157 15.06 -0.10 11.43
C CYS A 157 16.55 -0.39 11.55
N ALA A 158 17.25 -0.60 10.43
CA ALA A 158 18.67 -0.89 10.39
C ALA A 158 19.24 -0.75 8.97
N ASP A 159 20.56 -0.60 8.90
CA ASP A 159 21.36 -0.88 7.70
C ASP A 159 22.17 -2.17 7.97
N LEU A 160 22.13 -3.12 7.04
CA LEU A 160 22.81 -4.42 7.15
C LEU A 160 23.79 -4.61 6.00
N ASP A 161 24.90 -5.28 6.30
CA ASP A 161 25.76 -5.83 5.25
C ASP A 161 25.01 -6.89 4.43
N MET A 162 25.30 -6.95 3.14
CA MET A 162 24.62 -7.85 2.19
C MET A 162 24.71 -9.32 2.61
N GLU A 163 25.84 -9.73 3.21
CA GLU A 163 26.03 -11.10 3.72
C GLU A 163 25.07 -11.45 4.87
N LEU A 164 24.74 -10.46 5.70
CA LEU A 164 23.78 -10.59 6.80
C LEU A 164 22.34 -10.43 6.29
N ALA A 165 22.11 -9.56 5.31
CA ALA A 165 20.81 -9.36 4.69
C ALA A 165 20.22 -10.66 4.11
N VAL A 166 21.07 -11.54 3.53
CA VAL A 166 20.64 -12.87 3.05
C VAL A 166 20.12 -13.77 4.19
N LYS A 167 20.57 -13.57 5.43
CA LYS A 167 20.14 -14.31 6.62
C LYS A 167 18.97 -13.65 7.34
N PHE A 168 18.63 -12.41 6.97
CA PHE A 168 17.61 -11.61 7.65
C PHE A 168 16.25 -12.27 7.69
N SER A 169 15.73 -12.77 6.55
CA SER A 169 14.38 -13.36 6.52
C SER A 169 14.23 -14.52 7.50
N VAL A 170 15.25 -15.38 7.62
CA VAL A 170 15.24 -16.51 8.57
C VAL A 170 15.24 -16.03 10.01
N ALA A 171 16.08 -15.04 10.34
CA ALA A 171 16.13 -14.46 11.68
C ALA A 171 14.82 -13.74 12.04
N PHE A 172 14.28 -12.98 11.09
CA PHE A 172 12.99 -12.29 11.22
C PHE A 172 11.84 -13.27 11.47
N ASP A 173 11.71 -14.33 10.67
CA ASP A 173 10.66 -15.34 10.82
C ASP A 173 10.78 -16.12 12.14
N SER A 174 12.00 -16.35 12.61
CA SER A 174 12.25 -16.93 13.93
C SER A 174 11.74 -16.00 15.04
N GLU A 175 12.15 -14.73 15.02
CA GLU A 175 11.75 -13.76 16.05
C GLU A 175 10.25 -13.47 16.04
N LEU A 176 9.64 -13.37 14.85
CA LEU A 176 8.20 -13.17 14.72
C LEU A 176 7.43 -14.36 15.31
N ARG A 177 7.85 -15.60 15.03
CA ARG A 177 7.23 -16.81 15.62
C ARG A 177 7.43 -16.89 17.13
N ASN A 178 8.62 -16.56 17.64
CA ASN A 178 8.90 -16.51 19.06
C ASN A 178 7.99 -15.49 19.76
N ALA A 179 7.85 -14.30 19.19
CA ALA A 179 6.96 -13.27 19.73
C ALA A 179 5.48 -13.67 19.67
N GLN A 180 5.04 -14.38 18.62
CA GLN A 180 3.66 -14.87 18.48
C GLN A 180 3.28 -15.99 19.48
N THR A 181 4.24 -16.76 19.97
CA THR A 181 3.99 -17.85 20.95
C THR A 181 3.94 -17.34 22.40
N SER A 182 4.22 -16.06 22.64
CA SER A 182 4.20 -15.44 23.96
C SER A 182 2.76 -15.28 24.49
N LYS A 183 2.42 -15.96 25.60
CA LYS A 183 1.07 -15.98 26.21
C LYS A 183 1.03 -15.33 27.61
N GLY A 184 -0.16 -14.96 28.08
CA GLY A 184 -0.40 -14.50 29.46
C GLY A 184 0.20 -13.11 29.74
N SER A 185 0.81 -12.93 30.91
CA SER A 185 1.49 -11.67 31.29
C SER A 185 2.62 -11.26 30.34
N LYS A 186 3.19 -12.22 29.59
CA LYS A 186 4.20 -11.99 28.53
C LYS A 186 3.61 -11.42 27.23
N ARG A 187 2.28 -11.44 27.08
CA ARG A 187 1.58 -10.73 25.98
C ARG A 187 1.41 -9.25 26.28
N SER A 188 1.38 -8.89 27.56
CA SER A 188 1.22 -7.52 28.01
C SER A 188 2.56 -6.79 27.94
N ALA A 189 2.63 -5.67 27.23
CA ALA A 189 3.80 -4.78 27.21
C ALA A 189 4.02 -4.04 28.55
N ALA A 190 3.47 -4.55 29.66
CA ALA A 190 3.40 -3.90 30.97
C ALA A 190 4.77 -3.60 31.61
N ARG A 191 5.85 -4.14 31.03
CA ARG A 191 7.25 -3.90 31.44
C ARG A 191 8.17 -3.44 30.30
N ASN A 192 7.63 -2.84 29.23
CA ASN A 192 8.36 -2.54 27.98
C ASN A 192 8.94 -3.79 27.27
N GLU A 193 8.39 -4.97 27.58
CA GLU A 193 8.70 -6.22 26.90
C GLU A 193 7.93 -6.32 25.56
N LEU A 194 8.39 -7.17 24.63
CA LEU A 194 7.68 -7.41 23.36
C LEU A 194 6.38 -8.19 23.63
N GLY A 195 5.33 -7.48 24.03
CA GLY A 195 3.98 -7.99 24.00
C GLY A 195 3.51 -8.16 22.55
N HIS A 196 2.82 -9.26 22.22
CA HIS A 196 2.27 -9.48 20.88
C HIS A 196 1.13 -8.50 20.59
N GLN A 197 1.50 -7.33 20.07
CA GLN A 197 0.62 -6.29 19.59
C GLN A 197 0.49 -6.38 18.07
N LYS A 198 -0.69 -6.04 17.53
CA LYS A 198 -0.94 -6.02 16.08
C LYS A 198 -0.66 -4.61 15.53
N THR A 199 0.55 -4.12 15.79
CA THR A 199 0.99 -2.77 15.41
C THR A 199 2.21 -2.81 14.48
N PRO A 200 2.42 -1.79 13.63
CA PRO A 200 3.64 -1.63 12.86
C PRO A 200 4.91 -1.52 13.74
N GLN A 201 4.82 -0.88 14.90
CA GLN A 201 5.97 -0.70 15.81
C GLN A 201 6.41 -2.01 16.46
N PHE A 202 5.48 -2.95 16.67
CA PHE A 202 5.83 -4.31 17.05
C PHE A 202 6.70 -4.97 15.98
N ILE A 203 6.33 -4.85 14.71
CA ILE A 203 7.15 -5.39 13.60
C ILE A 203 8.50 -4.67 13.52
N ALA A 204 8.56 -3.35 13.64
CA ALA A 204 9.83 -2.62 13.68
C ALA A 204 10.76 -3.11 14.81
N ALA A 205 10.21 -3.43 15.99
CA ALA A 205 10.98 -4.02 17.08
C ALA A 205 11.45 -5.45 16.78
N VAL A 206 10.62 -6.28 16.13
CA VAL A 206 11.01 -7.64 15.65
C VAL A 206 12.15 -7.53 14.63
N VAL A 207 12.08 -6.60 13.68
CA VAL A 207 13.14 -6.33 12.70
C VAL A 207 14.45 -5.99 13.41
N ARG A 208 14.42 -5.05 14.35
CA ARG A 208 15.61 -4.63 15.10
C ARG A 208 16.21 -5.79 15.92
N ARG A 209 15.39 -6.62 16.56
CA ARG A 209 15.87 -7.82 17.28
C ARG A 209 16.51 -8.84 16.34
N ALA A 210 15.90 -9.11 15.19
CA ALA A 210 16.48 -9.99 14.18
C ALA A 210 17.85 -9.48 13.70
N VAL A 211 17.99 -8.16 13.52
CA VAL A 211 19.28 -7.53 13.19
C VAL A 211 20.30 -7.71 14.31
N THR A 212 19.97 -7.39 15.57
CA THR A 212 20.87 -7.57 16.72
C THR A 212 21.36 -9.01 16.87
N LEU A 213 20.50 -9.99 16.62
CA LEU A 213 20.87 -11.41 16.63
C LEU A 213 21.90 -11.76 15.54
N LEU A 214 21.80 -11.13 14.36
CA LEU A 214 22.71 -11.36 13.25
C LEU A 214 24.06 -10.66 13.45
N THR A 215 24.05 -9.43 13.98
CA THR A 215 25.26 -8.64 14.24
C THR A 215 25.99 -9.05 15.50
N LYS A 216 25.38 -9.89 16.35
CA LYS A 216 25.90 -10.32 17.67
C LYS A 216 26.22 -9.14 18.58
N GLU A 217 25.53 -8.01 18.41
CA GLU A 217 25.68 -6.85 19.27
C GLU A 217 25.16 -7.19 20.68
N ALA A 218 26.02 -7.02 21.69
CA ALA A 218 25.76 -7.44 23.07
C ALA A 218 24.65 -6.64 23.78
N ASN A 219 24.10 -5.59 23.16
CA ASN A 219 23.09 -4.70 23.73
C ASN A 219 21.68 -5.03 23.23
N SER A 220 21.24 -6.29 23.37
CA SER A 220 19.86 -6.71 23.07
C SER A 220 18.84 -6.34 24.15
N VAL A 221 19.30 -5.76 25.26
CA VAL A 221 18.46 -5.33 26.38
C VAL A 221 17.72 -4.06 26.01
N GLY A 222 16.41 -4.17 25.72
CA GLY A 222 15.50 -3.01 25.74
C GLY A 222 14.98 -2.50 24.39
N ILE A 223 15.07 -3.28 23.29
CA ILE A 223 14.32 -2.93 22.06
C ILE A 223 12.84 -3.19 22.31
N ALA A 224 12.17 -2.16 22.81
CA ALA A 224 10.73 -2.10 23.02
C ALA A 224 10.05 -1.49 21.77
N PRO A 225 8.82 -1.92 21.45
CA PRO A 225 8.02 -1.22 20.46
C PRO A 225 7.77 0.22 20.94
N ARG A 226 7.92 1.18 20.04
CA ARG A 226 7.52 2.57 20.33
C ARG A 226 6.00 2.66 20.29
N GLY A 227 5.40 3.51 21.12
CA GLY A 227 3.98 3.83 21.03
C GLY A 227 3.66 4.68 19.80
N GLY A 228 2.37 4.97 19.60
CA GLY A 228 1.92 6.01 18.65
C GLY A 228 1.46 5.53 17.29
N THR A 229 1.43 4.23 17.01
CA THR A 229 0.85 3.67 15.79
C THR A 229 -0.44 2.93 16.07
N THR A 230 -1.38 2.96 15.12
CA THR A 230 -2.65 2.27 15.26
C THR A 230 -2.48 0.75 15.40
N ASP A 231 -3.12 0.18 16.43
CA ASP A 231 -3.28 -1.27 16.56
C ASP A 231 -4.37 -1.74 15.60
N VAL A 232 -3.97 -2.50 14.57
CA VAL A 232 -4.88 -3.02 13.55
C VAL A 232 -5.58 -4.33 13.96
N GLY A 233 -5.28 -4.84 15.16
CA GLY A 233 -5.92 -6.01 15.74
C GLY A 233 -7.35 -5.78 16.21
N LEU A 234 -8.08 -6.89 16.35
CA LEU A 234 -9.48 -6.93 16.80
C LEU A 234 -9.63 -6.93 18.33
N HIS A 235 -8.92 -6.04 19.02
CA HIS A 235 -8.89 -6.05 20.49
C HIS A 235 -10.22 -5.61 21.13
N THR A 236 -11.01 -4.80 20.43
CA THR A 236 -12.31 -4.30 20.89
C THR A 236 -13.49 -5.05 20.26
N GLY A 237 -13.24 -6.13 19.51
CA GLY A 237 -14.23 -6.71 18.60
C GLY A 237 -14.51 -5.85 17.37
N GLY A 238 -15.37 -6.31 16.48
CA GLY A 238 -15.74 -5.63 15.23
C GLY A 238 -15.11 -6.24 13.96
N GLN A 239 -15.27 -5.55 12.84
CA GLN A 239 -14.68 -5.95 11.55
C GLN A 239 -13.19 -5.64 11.49
N ALA A 240 -12.44 -6.49 10.79
CA ALA A 240 -11.02 -6.25 10.58
C ALA A 240 -10.82 -5.01 9.72
N ARG A 241 -9.71 -4.31 9.96
CA ARG A 241 -9.34 -3.16 9.13
C ARG A 241 -8.90 -3.65 7.75
N ASP A 242 -9.36 -2.93 6.72
CA ASP A 242 -8.92 -3.08 5.33
C ASP A 242 -7.48 -2.60 5.16
N THR A 243 -6.51 -3.45 5.55
CA THR A 243 -5.10 -3.10 5.54
C THR A 243 -4.41 -3.42 4.22
N CYS A 244 -4.90 -4.40 3.46
CA CYS A 244 -4.19 -4.88 2.27
C CYS A 244 -3.99 -3.78 1.22
N TRP A 245 -5.08 -3.10 0.82
CA TRP A 245 -4.97 -2.02 -0.16
C TRP A 245 -4.22 -0.81 0.39
N ALA A 246 -4.47 -0.44 1.65
CA ALA A 246 -3.80 0.69 2.30
C ALA A 246 -2.27 0.52 2.36
N ILE A 247 -1.77 -0.69 2.63
CA ILE A 247 -0.32 -0.95 2.67
C ILE A 247 0.29 -0.90 1.27
N VAL A 248 -0.40 -1.43 0.25
CA VAL A 248 0.08 -1.32 -1.15
C VAL A 248 0.16 0.15 -1.57
N GLN A 249 -0.85 0.95 -1.24
CA GLN A 249 -0.82 2.39 -1.46
C GLN A 249 0.34 3.08 -0.75
N ALA A 250 0.58 2.75 0.53
CA ALA A 250 1.69 3.28 1.31
C ALA A 250 3.06 2.97 0.68
N VAL A 251 3.25 1.74 0.19
CA VAL A 251 4.49 1.32 -0.51
C VAL A 251 4.66 2.08 -1.83
N ILE A 252 3.60 2.29 -2.59
CA ILE A 252 3.67 3.06 -3.84
C ILE A 252 4.07 4.51 -3.49
N GLU A 253 3.34 5.14 -2.57
CA GLU A 253 3.53 6.55 -2.25
C GLU A 253 4.92 6.83 -1.67
N CYS A 254 5.45 5.95 -0.82
CA CYS A 254 6.79 6.15 -0.23
C CYS A 254 7.95 5.98 -1.22
N ASN A 255 7.74 5.26 -2.32
CA ASN A 255 8.76 5.04 -3.36
C ASN A 255 8.64 6.01 -4.56
N LEU A 256 7.68 6.94 -4.53
CA LEU A 256 7.52 7.96 -5.57
C LEU A 256 8.32 9.23 -5.25
N CYS A 257 9.15 9.68 -6.17
CA CYS A 257 9.94 10.92 -6.01
C CYS A 257 9.23 12.19 -6.51
N CYS A 258 8.08 12.08 -7.18
CA CYS A 258 7.40 13.20 -7.86
C CYS A 258 6.33 13.93 -7.02
N GLY A 259 6.31 13.67 -5.71
CA GLY A 259 5.29 14.18 -4.79
C GLY A 259 3.91 13.52 -4.96
N PRO A 260 2.91 13.95 -4.16
CA PRO A 260 1.62 13.26 -4.02
C PRO A 260 0.75 13.31 -5.29
N GLY A 261 1.05 14.23 -6.21
CA GLY A 261 0.29 14.39 -7.45
C GLY A 261 0.41 13.18 -8.40
N LEU A 262 1.61 12.63 -8.58
CA LEU A 262 1.82 11.46 -9.44
C LEU A 262 1.15 10.21 -8.85
N PHE A 263 1.22 10.05 -7.54
CA PHE A 263 0.51 8.97 -6.84
C PHE A 263 -1.00 9.05 -7.12
N ARG A 264 -1.62 10.21 -6.85
CA ARG A 264 -3.05 10.43 -7.08
C ARG A 264 -3.44 10.18 -8.54
N LYS A 265 -2.64 10.68 -9.49
CA LYS A 265 -2.88 10.52 -10.92
C LYS A 265 -2.87 9.05 -11.33
N THR A 266 -1.90 8.31 -10.83
CA THR A 266 -1.78 6.87 -11.05
C THR A 266 -2.99 6.12 -10.48
N MET A 267 -3.40 6.45 -9.24
CA MET A 267 -4.57 5.83 -8.61
C MET A 267 -5.87 6.11 -9.38
N ILE A 268 -6.04 7.33 -9.90
CA ILE A 268 -7.21 7.73 -10.69
C ILE A 268 -7.23 7.02 -12.04
N ALA A 269 -6.11 7.01 -12.78
CA ALA A 269 -6.02 6.31 -14.05
C ALA A 269 -6.28 4.81 -13.91
N MET A 270 -5.75 4.18 -12.85
CA MET A 270 -6.01 2.77 -12.54
C MET A 270 -7.49 2.53 -12.20
N LYS A 271 -8.10 3.38 -11.35
CA LYS A 271 -9.52 3.30 -11.01
C LYS A 271 -10.41 3.50 -12.25
N LEU A 272 -10.03 4.38 -13.17
CA LEU A 272 -10.74 4.57 -14.43
C LEU A 272 -10.68 3.32 -15.33
N LYS A 273 -9.52 2.65 -15.43
CA LYS A 273 -9.39 1.35 -16.13
C LYS A 273 -10.30 0.29 -15.51
N LEU A 274 -10.37 0.23 -14.18
CA LEU A 274 -11.28 -0.67 -13.45
C LEU A 274 -12.75 -0.34 -13.70
N LEU A 275 -13.14 0.94 -13.68
CA LEU A 275 -14.50 1.37 -14.00
C LEU A 275 -14.87 1.00 -15.44
N TYR A 276 -13.99 1.26 -16.41
CA TYR A 276 -14.24 0.89 -17.81
C TYR A 276 -14.47 -0.62 -17.97
N ALA A 277 -13.62 -1.44 -17.33
CA ALA A 277 -13.81 -2.88 -17.30
C ALA A 277 -15.14 -3.26 -16.62
N ALA A 278 -15.53 -2.57 -15.54
CA ALA A 278 -16.78 -2.82 -14.84
C ALA A 278 -18.02 -2.51 -15.67
N VAL A 279 -18.05 -1.35 -16.34
CA VAL A 279 -19.13 -0.96 -17.26
C VAL A 279 -19.22 -1.94 -18.43
N THR A 280 -18.08 -2.34 -19.01
CA THR A 280 -18.06 -3.27 -20.15
C THR A 280 -18.61 -4.64 -19.75
N ASN A 281 -18.23 -5.16 -18.58
CA ASN A 281 -18.78 -6.41 -18.08
C ASN A 281 -20.27 -6.30 -17.75
N ALA A 282 -20.69 -5.20 -17.11
CA ALA A 282 -22.09 -4.97 -16.76
C ALA A 282 -23.03 -5.03 -17.97
N LYS A 283 -22.60 -4.52 -19.14
CA LYS A 283 -23.37 -4.61 -20.40
C LYS A 283 -23.81 -6.05 -20.73
N SER A 284 -22.93 -7.03 -20.51
CA SER A 284 -23.25 -8.45 -20.74
C SER A 284 -24.16 -9.04 -19.65
N THR A 285 -24.09 -8.50 -18.42
CA THR A 285 -24.83 -8.99 -17.26
C THR A 285 -26.26 -8.46 -17.20
N PHE A 286 -26.53 -7.26 -17.74
CA PHE A 286 -27.86 -6.64 -17.71
C PHE A 286 -28.96 -7.49 -18.39
N ILE A 287 -28.59 -8.37 -19.31
CA ILE A 287 -29.53 -9.26 -20.00
C ILE A 287 -30.06 -10.37 -19.07
N CYS A 288 -29.29 -10.73 -18.04
CA CYS A 288 -29.55 -11.91 -17.19
C CYS A 288 -29.80 -11.56 -15.71
N ILE A 289 -29.86 -10.27 -15.35
CA ILE A 289 -30.01 -9.81 -13.96
C ILE A 289 -31.42 -9.32 -13.68
N GLY A 290 -31.96 -9.66 -12.51
CA GLY A 290 -33.23 -9.09 -12.05
C GLY A 290 -33.11 -7.60 -11.74
N VAL A 291 -34.23 -6.87 -11.78
CA VAL A 291 -34.29 -5.40 -11.59
C VAL A 291 -33.51 -4.93 -10.36
N LYS A 292 -33.70 -5.57 -9.20
CA LYS A 292 -33.02 -5.21 -7.95
C LYS A 292 -31.48 -5.31 -8.05
N GLY A 293 -30.99 -6.39 -8.68
CA GLY A 293 -29.56 -6.58 -8.90
C GLY A 293 -29.00 -5.59 -9.92
N GLY A 294 -29.78 -5.30 -10.97
CA GLY A 294 -29.44 -4.28 -11.97
C GLY A 294 -29.29 -2.89 -11.37
N CYS A 295 -30.24 -2.46 -10.52
CA CYS A 295 -30.18 -1.17 -9.82
C CYS A 295 -28.92 -1.08 -8.94
N ALA A 296 -28.64 -2.10 -8.13
CA ALA A 296 -27.45 -2.11 -7.25
C ALA A 296 -26.14 -2.02 -8.05
N LEU A 297 -26.05 -2.73 -9.18
CA LEU A 297 -24.90 -2.66 -10.07
C LEU A 297 -24.72 -1.26 -10.68
N VAL A 298 -25.81 -0.61 -11.09
CA VAL A 298 -25.77 0.77 -11.59
C VAL A 298 -25.29 1.73 -10.52
N ASP A 299 -25.82 1.62 -9.28
CA ASP A 299 -25.40 2.45 -8.15
C ASP A 299 -23.90 2.29 -7.84
N ASP A 300 -23.39 1.06 -7.87
CA ASP A 300 -21.95 0.79 -7.70
C ASP A 300 -21.10 1.50 -8.76
N LEU A 301 -21.51 1.43 -10.04
CA LEU A 301 -20.81 2.07 -11.15
C LEU A 301 -20.82 3.61 -11.03
N PHE A 302 -21.95 4.19 -10.64
CA PHE A 302 -22.05 5.64 -10.38
C PHE A 302 -21.18 6.05 -9.20
N TYR A 303 -21.11 5.24 -8.16
CA TYR A 303 -20.26 5.52 -7.01
C TYR A 303 -18.77 5.43 -7.38
N MET A 304 -18.36 4.43 -8.16
CA MET A 304 -17.00 4.36 -8.70
C MET A 304 -16.64 5.60 -9.51
N LEU A 305 -17.56 6.07 -10.36
CA LEU A 305 -17.40 7.31 -11.12
C LEU A 305 -17.29 8.53 -10.20
N GLN A 306 -18.11 8.62 -9.16
CA GLN A 306 -18.05 9.70 -8.18
C GLN A 306 -16.68 9.77 -7.49
N VAL A 307 -16.12 8.62 -7.07
CA VAL A 307 -14.78 8.54 -6.47
C VAL A 307 -13.70 9.05 -7.43
N ILE A 308 -13.82 8.71 -8.73
CA ILE A 308 -12.89 9.19 -9.77
C ILE A 308 -13.01 10.69 -9.99
N ILE A 309 -14.23 11.24 -10.04
CA ILE A 309 -14.48 12.68 -10.22
C ILE A 309 -13.92 13.48 -9.04
N ILE A 310 -14.18 13.04 -7.80
CA ILE A 310 -13.65 13.72 -6.61
C ILE A 310 -12.12 13.70 -6.61
N GLY A 311 -11.51 12.54 -6.87
CA GLY A 311 -10.05 12.43 -6.95
C GLY A 311 -9.47 13.31 -8.07
N THR A 312 -10.16 13.40 -9.21
CA THR A 312 -9.75 14.28 -10.32
C THR A 312 -9.79 15.75 -9.91
N ALA A 313 -10.81 16.19 -9.17
CA ALA A 313 -10.87 17.55 -8.66
C ALA A 313 -9.71 17.86 -7.70
N GLU A 314 -9.24 16.88 -6.92
CA GLU A 314 -8.05 17.01 -6.09
C GLU A 314 -6.75 17.06 -6.90
N LEU A 315 -6.68 16.41 -8.07
CA LEU A 315 -5.55 16.55 -8.99
C LEU A 315 -5.42 17.96 -9.54
N VAL A 316 -6.53 18.64 -9.83
CA VAL A 316 -6.51 20.05 -10.23
C VAL A 316 -5.81 20.89 -9.16
N LYS A 317 -6.14 20.65 -7.88
CA LYS A 317 -5.48 21.35 -6.75
C LYS A 317 -3.98 21.05 -6.66
N CYS A 318 -3.53 19.92 -7.20
CA CYS A 318 -2.11 19.55 -7.29
C CYS A 318 -1.40 20.11 -8.53
N GLY A 319 -2.04 20.97 -9.32
CA GLY A 319 -1.46 21.61 -10.51
C GLY A 319 -1.51 20.76 -11.79
N TYR A 320 -2.36 19.72 -11.83
CA TYR A 320 -2.57 18.96 -13.08
C TYR A 320 -3.67 19.61 -13.92
N LYS A 321 -3.41 19.73 -15.23
CA LYS A 321 -4.42 20.21 -16.18
C LYS A 321 -5.46 19.13 -16.46
N VAL A 322 -6.69 19.37 -16.02
CA VAL A 322 -7.82 18.43 -16.20
C VAL A 322 -8.63 18.71 -17.46
N SER A 323 -8.29 19.75 -18.23
CA SER A 323 -9.00 20.18 -19.45
C SER A 323 -9.00 19.16 -20.60
N MET A 324 -8.49 17.93 -20.41
CA MET A 324 -8.39 16.87 -21.43
C MET A 324 -8.67 15.45 -20.87
N LEU A 325 -9.62 15.29 -19.95
CA LEU A 325 -10.20 13.95 -19.68
C LEU A 325 -11.23 13.65 -20.79
N GLU A 326 -10.74 13.32 -21.98
CA GLU A 326 -11.55 12.72 -23.05
C GLU A 326 -11.49 11.19 -22.97
#